data_AF-A0A327HNV5-F1
#
_entry.id   AF-A0A327HNV5-F1
#
_cell.length_a   1.000
_cell.length_b   1.000
_cell.length_c   1.000
_cell.angle_alpha   90.00
_cell.angle_beta   90.00
_cell.angle_gamma   90.00
#
_symmetry.space_group_name_H-M   'P 1'
#
loop_
_entity.id
_entity.type
_entity.pdbx_description
1 polymer ?
#
loop_
_entity_poly.entity_id
_entity_poly.type
_entity_poly.pdbx_seq_one_letter_code
_entity_poly.pdbx_strand_id
1 'polypeptide(L)' 'MREKLPISPEYDNEPSMNKILASIRTAAIDDVIDLVRLAGALKGRGITISAEQVAEEAVGQGLLMRTNDGKYLLLQ' A
#
# COMPACT_ATOMS: atom_id res chain seq x y z
N MET A 1 2.77 2.38 -37.03
CA MET A 1 3.32 1.18 -36.33
C MET A 1 2.92 1.32 -34.86
N ARG A 2 2.28 0.32 -34.25
CA ARG A 2 2.00 0.34 -32.81
C ARG A 2 3.29 -0.04 -32.11
N GLU A 3 4.03 0.94 -31.64
CA GLU A 3 5.14 0.72 -30.72
C GLU A 3 4.55 0.04 -29.48
N LYS A 4 4.87 -1.26 -29.32
CA LYS A 4 4.62 -2.00 -28.09
C LYS A 4 5.28 -1.22 -26.97
N LEU A 5 4.55 -0.84 -25.93
CA LEU A 5 5.16 -0.40 -24.69
C LEU A 5 6.08 -1.54 -24.20
N PRO A 6 7.42 -1.37 -24.12
CA PRO A 6 8.11 -1.96 -22.98
C PRO A 6 7.69 -1.11 -21.79
N ILE A 7 7.31 -1.68 -20.66
CA ILE A 7 8.25 -2.04 -19.61
C ILE A 7 7.41 -2.94 -18.70
N SER A 8 7.78 -4.21 -18.58
CA SER A 8 7.36 -5.00 -17.42
C SER A 8 7.71 -4.15 -16.20
N PRO A 9 6.75 -3.76 -15.34
CA PRO A 9 7.10 -2.93 -14.19
C PRO A 9 8.20 -3.66 -13.44
N GLU A 10 9.33 -3.00 -13.22
CA GLU A 10 10.39 -3.55 -12.38
C GLU A 10 9.76 -3.68 -10.99
N TYR A 11 9.33 -4.90 -10.68
CA TYR A 11 8.61 -5.20 -9.45
C TYR A 11 9.59 -5.11 -8.30
N ASP A 12 9.33 -4.16 -7.41
CA ASP A 12 10.14 -3.97 -6.22
C ASP A 12 9.70 -5.01 -5.17
N ASN A 13 10.44 -6.11 -5.09
CA ASN A 13 10.17 -7.20 -4.16
C ASN A 13 10.62 -6.86 -2.72
N GLU A 14 11.45 -5.83 -2.54
CA GLU A 14 11.87 -5.29 -1.25
C GLU A 14 11.67 -3.77 -1.24
N PRO A 15 10.41 -3.31 -1.32
CA PRO A 15 10.10 -1.90 -1.42
C PRO A 15 10.61 -1.15 -0.19
N SER A 16 11.25 -0.02 -0.44
CA SER A 16 11.73 0.81 0.66
C SER A 16 10.57 1.28 1.55
N MET A 17 10.84 1.43 2.85
CA MET A 17 9.85 1.89 3.83
C MET A 17 9.17 3.21 3.41
N ASN A 18 9.89 4.10 2.76
CA ASN A 18 9.34 5.35 2.23
C ASN A 18 8.27 5.13 1.16
N LYS A 19 8.45 4.14 0.27
CA LYS A 19 7.45 3.80 -0.75
C LYS A 19 6.20 3.17 -0.10
N ILE A 20 6.39 2.33 0.92
CA ILE A 20 5.30 1.74 1.69
C ILE A 20 4.49 2.84 2.41
N LEU A 21 5.16 3.71 3.16
CA LEU A 21 4.52 4.83 3.86
C LEU A 21 3.76 5.75 2.90
N ALA A 22 4.35 6.08 1.75
CA ALA A 22 3.68 6.87 0.73
C ALA A 22 2.42 6.17 0.19
N SER A 23 2.45 4.85 0.05
CA SER A 23 1.29 4.04 -0.39
C SER A 23 0.19 4.05 0.66
N ILE A 24 0.53 3.84 1.93
CA ILE A 24 -0.38 3.90 3.07
C ILE A 24 -1.08 5.27 3.13
N ARG A 25 -0.30 6.37 3.06
CA ARG A 25 -0.84 7.74 3.05
C ARG A 25 -1.74 8.02 1.84
N THR A 26 -1.42 7.48 0.67
CA THR A 26 -2.26 7.63 -0.54
C THR A 26 -3.58 6.87 -0.41
N ALA A 27 -3.58 5.74 0.31
CA ALA A 27 -4.74 4.90 0.48
C ALA A 27 -5.76 5.48 1.49
N ALA A 28 -5.28 6.31 2.42
CA ALA A 28 -6.08 6.91 3.48
C ALA A 28 -7.07 7.97 2.96
N ILE A 29 -8.34 7.84 3.35
CA ILE A 29 -9.35 8.90 3.27
C ILE A 29 -9.93 9.10 4.65
N ASP A 30 -9.93 10.35 5.12
CA ASP A 30 -10.38 10.71 6.46
C ASP A 30 -9.70 9.81 7.52
N ASP A 31 -8.38 9.60 7.33
CA ASP A 31 -7.53 8.70 8.12
C ASP A 31 -7.94 7.21 8.11
N VAL A 32 -8.93 6.81 7.30
CA VAL A 32 -9.37 5.42 7.14
C VAL A 32 -8.74 4.79 5.89
N ILE A 33 -8.17 3.60 6.05
CA ILE A 33 -7.55 2.79 5.01
C ILE A 33 -8.35 1.51 4.81
N ASP A 34 -8.69 1.27 3.55
CA ASP A 34 -9.27 0.02 3.05
C ASP A 34 -8.21 -0.78 2.28
N LEU A 35 -8.21 -2.11 2.41
CA LEU A 35 -7.23 -2.98 1.78
C LEU A 35 -7.25 -2.93 0.25
N VAL A 36 -8.42 -2.74 -0.37
CA VAL A 36 -8.55 -2.62 -1.83
C VAL A 36 -7.85 -1.35 -2.31
N ARG A 37 -8.01 -0.24 -1.57
CA ARG A 37 -7.35 1.02 -1.88
C ARG A 37 -5.84 0.94 -1.67
N LEU A 38 -5.41 0.32 -0.58
CA LEU A 38 -4.00 0.09 -0.29
C LEU A 38 -3.35 -0.77 -1.38
N ALA A 39 -4.02 -1.84 -1.83
CA ALA A 39 -3.54 -2.67 -2.93
C ALA A 39 -3.39 -1.86 -4.23
N GLY A 40 -4.34 -0.98 -4.54
CA GLY A 40 -4.24 -0.06 -5.68
C GLY A 40 -3.05 0.89 -5.57
N ALA A 41 -2.83 1.47 -4.38
CA ALA A 41 -1.73 2.39 -4.12
C ALA A 41 -0.35 1.72 -4.20
N LEU A 42 -0.23 0.48 -3.74
CA LEU A 42 0.97 -0.36 -3.84
C LEU A 42 1.25 -0.73 -5.30
N LYS A 43 0.23 -1.22 -6.03
CA LYS A 43 0.35 -1.59 -7.44
C LYS A 43 0.75 -0.40 -8.32
N GLY A 44 0.18 0.78 -8.07
CA GLY A 44 0.54 2.02 -8.77
C GLY A 44 2.01 2.43 -8.60
N ARG A 45 2.69 1.88 -7.59
CA ARG A 45 4.12 2.10 -7.29
C ARG A 45 5.02 0.91 -7.66
N GLY A 46 4.48 -0.10 -8.33
CA GLY A 46 5.23 -1.31 -8.71
C GLY A 46 5.54 -2.25 -7.55
N ILE A 47 4.83 -2.13 -6.42
CA ILE A 47 5.03 -2.97 -5.23
C ILE A 47 4.15 -4.21 -5.33
N THR A 48 4.74 -5.39 -5.08
CA THR A 48 4.07 -6.70 -5.18
C THR A 48 3.62 -7.28 -3.84
N ILE A 49 4.06 -6.69 -2.72
CA ILE A 49 3.63 -7.12 -1.38
C ILE A 49 2.12 -6.94 -1.22
N SER A 50 1.46 -7.88 -0.56
CA SER A 50 0.02 -7.80 -0.30
C SER A 50 -0.32 -6.62 0.60
N ALA A 51 -1.47 -5.99 0.33
CA ALA A 51 -1.98 -4.90 1.16
C ALA A 51 -2.20 -5.34 2.61
N GLU A 52 -2.64 -6.57 2.83
CA GLU A 52 -2.84 -7.14 4.16
C GLU A 52 -1.51 -7.25 4.92
N GLN A 53 -0.45 -7.79 4.29
CA GLN A 53 0.85 -7.89 4.93
C GLN A 53 1.40 -6.50 5.29
N VAL A 54 1.27 -5.52 4.38
CA VAL A 54 1.66 -4.13 4.66
C VAL A 54 0.86 -3.54 5.81
N ALA A 55 -0.45 -3.76 5.85
CA ALA A 55 -1.32 -3.21 6.87
C ALA A 55 -1.02 -3.82 8.25
N GLU A 56 -0.87 -5.15 8.35
CA GLU A 56 -0.55 -5.84 9.59
C GLU A 56 0.85 -5.48 10.11
N GLU A 57 1.83 -5.35 9.23
CA GLU A 57 3.17 -4.85 9.60
C GLU A 57 3.08 -3.41 10.14
N ALA A 58 2.32 -2.54 9.47
CA ALA A 58 2.12 -1.17 9.92
C ALA A 58 1.34 -1.08 11.25
N VAL A 59 0.45 -2.03 11.54
CA VAL A 59 -0.16 -2.19 12.87
C VAL A 59 0.90 -2.57 13.90
N GLY A 60 1.76 -3.54 13.60
CA GLY A 60 2.86 -3.96 14.48
C GLY A 60 3.85 -2.83 14.80
N GLN A 61 4.05 -1.90 13.86
CA GLN A 61 4.89 -0.71 14.03
C GLN A 61 4.16 0.48 14.66
N GLY A 62 2.88 0.36 15.01
CA GLY A 62 2.09 1.44 15.62
C GLY A 62 1.73 2.58 14.66
N LEU A 63 1.81 2.36 13.35
CA LEU A 63 1.41 3.32 12.32
C LEU A 63 -0.08 3.23 11.99
N LEU A 64 -0.64 2.03 12.09
CA LEU A 64 -2.05 1.76 11.84
C LEU A 64 -2.72 1.13 13.07
N MET A 65 -4.03 1.31 13.17
CA MET A 65 -4.88 0.59 14.10
C MET A 65 -5.95 -0.19 13.34
N ARG A 66 -6.07 -1.48 13.58
CA ARG A 66 -7.13 -2.30 12.99
C ARG A 66 -8.48 -1.97 13.63
N THR A 67 -9.51 -1.81 12.80
CA THR A 67 -10.90 -1.60 13.24
C THR A 67 -11.71 -2.89 13.14
N ASN A 68 -12.85 -2.93 13.84
CA ASN A 68 -13.73 -4.10 13.86
C ASN A 68 -14.44 -4.36 12.52
N ASP A 69 -14.50 -3.37 11.63
CA ASP A 69 -15.11 -3.48 10.29
C ASP A 69 -14.12 -3.90 9.20
N GLY A 70 -12.92 -4.37 9.58
CA GLY A 70 -11.90 -4.87 8.64
C GLY A 70 -11.14 -3.77 7.91
N LYS A 71 -11.19 -2.54 8.43
CA LYS A 71 -10.40 -1.40 7.94
C LYS A 71 -9.25 -1.10 8.91
N TYR A 72 -8.46 -0.10 8.55
CA TYR A 72 -7.33 0.37 9.32
C TYR A 72 -7.44 1.89 9.50
N LEU A 73 -7.13 2.39 10.68
CA LEU A 73 -7.01 3.81 10.96
C LEU A 73 -5.54 4.21 10.93
N LEU A 74 -5.22 5.29 10.25
CA LEU A 74 -3.89 5.89 10.26
C LEU A 74 -3.69 6.64 11.57
N LEU A 75 -2.66 6.25 12.33
CA LEU A 75 -2.24 6.93 13.55
C LEU A 75 -1.23 8.01 13.15
N GLN A 76 -1.53 9.27 13.46
CA GLN A 76 -0.68 10.42 13.14
C GLN A 76 0.50 10.56 14.09
#